data_AF-A0A7V9RPB4-F1
#
_entry.id   AF-A0A7V9RPB4-F1
#
_cell.length_a   1.000
_cell.length_b   1.000
_cell.length_c   1.000
_cell.angle_alpha   90.00
_cell.angle_beta   90.00
_cell.angle_gamma   90.00
#
_symmetry.space_group_name_H-M   'P 1'
#
loop_
_entity.id
_entity.type
_entity.pdbx_description
1 polymer ?
#
loop_
_entity_poly.entity_id
_entity_poly.type
_entity_poly.pdbx_seq_one_letter_code
_entity_poly.pdbx_strand_id
1 'polypeptide(L)'
;MTGRSWPRNFSDRVTRPLPGPRDFLKLALDGGFRGHKHPSRELDQVPQVRQPLPALTAAQTSITWVGHASYIIRTGGLTVLADPLWSASIPGRIRRLTPPGIAWEALPNVDVVVISHDHYDHLDAPTMKRLPRDTPILAPAALA
;
A
#
# COMPACT_ATOMS: atom_id res chain seq x y z
N MET A 1 -24.93 -16.16 -22.59
CA MET A 1 -24.21 -15.33 -21.61
C MET A 1 -24.56 -15.86 -20.22
N THR A 2 -23.67 -16.65 -19.61
CA THR A 2 -23.88 -17.17 -18.26
C THR A 2 -23.58 -16.04 -17.27
N GLY A 3 -24.62 -15.56 -16.59
CA GLY A 3 -24.48 -14.50 -15.59
C GLY A 3 -23.58 -14.98 -14.45
N ARG A 4 -22.51 -14.23 -14.15
CA ARG A 4 -21.72 -14.48 -12.92
C ARG A 4 -22.64 -14.30 -11.72
N SER A 5 -22.80 -15.33 -10.90
CA SER A 5 -23.42 -15.18 -9.58
C SER A 5 -22.36 -14.68 -8.61
N TRP A 6 -22.51 -13.44 -8.15
CA TRP A 6 -21.68 -12.91 -7.07
C TRP A 6 -22.26 -13.33 -5.72
N PRO A 7 -21.42 -13.72 -4.75
CA PRO A 7 -21.89 -14.07 -3.42
C PRO A 7 -22.50 -12.83 -2.74
N ARG A 8 -23.54 -13.02 -1.91
CA ARG A 8 -24.22 -11.93 -1.21
C ARG A 8 -23.33 -11.21 -0.19
N ASN A 9 -22.30 -11.89 0.31
CA ASN A 9 -21.27 -11.38 1.20
C ASN A 9 -19.97 -12.19 1.02
N PHE A 10 -18.89 -11.75 1.66
CA PHE A 10 -17.58 -12.43 1.62
C PHE A 10 -17.24 -13.11 2.95
N SER A 11 -18.27 -13.51 3.73
CA SER A 11 -18.08 -14.11 5.06
C SER A 11 -17.36 -15.47 4.97
N ASP A 12 -17.48 -16.16 3.84
CA ASP A 12 -16.77 -17.39 3.50
C ASP A 12 -15.26 -17.20 3.32
N ARG A 13 -14.80 -15.96 3.07
CA ARG A 13 -13.40 -15.63 2.83
C ARG A 13 -12.66 -15.14 4.07
N VAL A 14 -13.34 -15.03 5.21
CA VAL A 14 -12.70 -14.59 6.44
C VAL A 14 -11.89 -15.77 7.00
N THR A 15 -10.60 -15.56 7.20
CA THR A 15 -9.67 -16.59 7.71
C THR A 15 -9.88 -16.91 9.20
N ARG A 16 -10.78 -16.18 9.87
CA ARG A 16 -11.19 -16.36 11.27
C ARG A 16 -12.69 -16.05 11.41
N PRO A 17 -13.40 -16.68 12.36
CA PRO A 17 -14.78 -16.31 12.65
C PRO A 17 -14.90 -14.83 13.02
N LEU A 18 -16.04 -14.21 12.71
CA LEU A 18 -16.32 -12.83 13.10
C LEU A 18 -16.28 -12.70 14.63
N PRO A 19 -15.84 -11.54 15.18
CA PRO A 19 -15.73 -11.34 16.63
C PRO A 19 -17.07 -11.58 17.33
N GLY A 20 -17.06 -12.40 18.37
CA GLY A 20 -18.23 -12.68 19.20
C GLY A 20 -18.34 -11.76 20.43
N PRO A 21 -19.42 -11.86 21.20
CA PRO A 21 -19.64 -11.03 22.40
C PRO A 21 -18.50 -11.12 23.43
N ARG A 22 -17.86 -12.30 23.53
CA ARG A 22 -16.70 -12.51 24.42
C ARG A 22 -15.45 -11.77 23.93
N ASP A 23 -15.26 -11.64 22.63
CA ASP A 23 -14.13 -10.88 22.04
C ASP A 23 -14.32 -9.38 22.30
N PHE A 24 -15.55 -8.87 22.22
CA PHE A 24 -15.88 -7.49 22.59
C PHE A 24 -15.74 -7.24 24.10
N LEU A 25 -16.17 -8.18 24.95
CA LEU A 25 -15.96 -8.09 26.40
C LEU A 25 -14.47 -8.08 26.74
N LYS A 26 -13.69 -8.98 26.13
CA LYS A 26 -12.24 -9.02 26.26
C LYS A 26 -11.61 -7.71 25.80
N LEU A 27 -12.02 -7.18 24.65
CA LEU A 27 -11.56 -5.88 24.15
C LEU A 27 -11.85 -4.74 25.14
N ALA A 28 -13.04 -4.73 25.75
CA ALA A 28 -13.39 -3.73 26.76
C ALA A 28 -12.54 -3.86 28.04
N LEU A 29 -12.29 -5.11 28.50
CA LEU A 29 -11.45 -5.41 29.66
C LEU A 29 -9.97 -5.06 29.40
N ASP A 30 -9.49 -5.31 28.18
CA ASP A 30 -8.14 -4.98 27.71
C ASP A 30 -7.99 -3.47 27.39
N GLY A 31 -9.00 -2.64 27.68
CA GLY A 31 -8.91 -1.18 27.56
C GLY A 31 -9.24 -0.61 26.17
N GLY A 32 -10.04 -1.33 25.37
CA GLY A 32 -10.48 -0.95 24.04
C GLY A 32 -11.06 0.47 23.93
N PHE A 33 -10.70 1.14 22.83
CA PHE A 33 -10.87 2.57 22.49
C PHE A 33 -9.99 3.58 23.23
N ARG A 34 -9.39 3.23 24.37
CA ARG A 34 -8.26 4.02 24.87
C ARG A 34 -7.05 3.65 24.02
N GLY A 35 -6.64 4.59 23.18
CA GLY A 35 -5.45 4.45 22.33
C GLY A 35 -4.32 3.89 23.17
N HIS A 36 -4.01 2.61 22.96
CA HIS A 36 -2.88 1.99 23.59
C HIS A 36 -1.69 2.85 23.16
N LYS A 37 -1.04 3.51 24.11
CA LYS A 37 0.33 3.98 23.91
C LYS A 37 1.14 2.69 23.77
N HIS A 38 1.09 2.07 22.60
CA HIS A 38 1.93 0.92 22.30
C HIS A 38 3.35 1.38 22.58
N PRO A 39 4.06 0.73 23.52
CA PRO A 39 5.44 1.07 23.76
C PRO A 39 6.18 0.92 22.44
N SER A 40 7.05 1.87 22.14
CA SER A 40 7.92 1.96 20.96
C SER A 40 8.58 0.65 20.50
N ARG A 41 8.63 -0.37 21.37
CA ARG A 41 9.14 -1.73 21.12
C ARG A 41 8.45 -2.53 20.01
N GLU A 42 7.19 -2.28 19.66
CA GLU A 42 6.56 -2.94 18.50
C GLU A 42 6.91 -2.25 17.17
N LEU A 43 7.20 -0.94 17.21
CA LEU A 43 7.68 -0.22 16.03
C LEU A 43 9.07 -0.73 15.60
N ASP A 44 9.91 -1.08 16.56
CA ASP A 44 11.22 -1.68 16.36
C ASP A 44 11.16 -3.09 15.75
N GLN A 45 9.98 -3.71 15.68
CA GLN A 45 9.78 -5.06 15.12
C GLN A 45 9.33 -5.05 13.66
N VAL A 46 9.02 -3.90 13.07
CA VAL A 46 8.62 -3.87 11.65
C VAL A 46 9.87 -4.16 10.80
N PRO A 47 9.93 -5.31 10.09
CA PRO A 47 11.11 -5.68 9.35
C PRO A 47 11.39 -4.66 8.26
N GLN A 48 12.58 -4.06 8.30
CA GLN A 48 13.07 -3.16 7.26
C GLN A 48 14.08 -3.91 6.39
N VAL A 49 13.67 -4.28 5.19
CA VAL A 49 14.57 -4.82 4.18
C VAL A 49 14.89 -3.70 3.19
N ARG A 50 16.16 -3.25 3.18
CA ARG A 50 16.67 -2.26 2.23
C ARG A 50 17.61 -2.96 1.28
N GLN A 51 17.06 -3.43 0.17
CA GLN A 51 17.83 -4.02 -0.91
C GLN A 51 17.64 -3.18 -2.16
N PRO A 52 18.67 -3.06 -3.02
CA PRO A 52 18.48 -2.44 -4.31
C PRO A 52 17.42 -3.20 -5.11
N LEU A 53 16.78 -2.49 -6.05
CA LEU A 53 15.90 -3.16 -6.99
C LEU A 53 16.69 -4.26 -7.75
N PRO A 54 16.12 -5.45 -7.96
CA PRO A 54 16.83 -6.53 -8.63
C PRO A 54 17.22 -6.11 -10.05
N ALA A 55 18.39 -6.54 -10.53
CA ALA A 55 18.69 -6.47 -11.96
C ALA A 55 17.76 -7.45 -12.69
N LEU A 56 17.13 -7.02 -13.79
CA LEU A 56 16.26 -7.87 -14.60
C LEU A 56 16.73 -7.89 -16.05
N THR A 57 16.58 -9.04 -16.69
CA THR A 57 16.58 -9.15 -18.15
C THR A 57 15.19 -8.81 -18.71
N ALA A 58 15.10 -8.54 -20.02
CA ALA A 58 13.84 -8.13 -20.66
C ALA A 58 12.68 -9.14 -20.50
N ALA A 59 13.00 -10.42 -20.29
CA ALA A 59 12.02 -11.48 -20.10
C ALA A 59 11.53 -11.64 -18.65
N GLN A 60 12.16 -10.94 -17.70
CA GLN A 60 11.86 -11.12 -16.26
C GLN A 60 10.88 -10.07 -15.75
N THR A 61 10.10 -10.47 -14.75
CA THR A 61 9.19 -9.60 -14.01
C THR A 61 9.58 -9.58 -12.55
N SER A 62 9.53 -8.41 -11.92
CA SER A 62 9.67 -8.26 -10.47
C SER A 62 8.54 -7.44 -9.89
N ILE A 63 8.16 -7.78 -8.65
CA ILE A 63 7.28 -6.95 -7.83
C ILE A 63 8.07 -6.64 -6.55
N THR A 64 8.33 -5.36 -6.32
CA THR A 64 9.00 -4.89 -5.11
C THR A 64 8.00 -4.12 -4.27
N TRP A 65 7.81 -4.58 -3.02
CA TRP A 65 7.00 -3.87 -2.05
C TRP A 65 7.79 -2.73 -1.44
N VAL A 66 7.27 -1.51 -1.55
CA VAL A 66 7.89 -0.30 -0.97
C VAL A 66 7.34 -0.01 0.43
N GLY A 67 6.15 -0.51 0.74
CA GLY A 67 5.45 -0.35 2.02
C GLY A 67 4.03 0.20 1.84
N HIS A 68 3.15 -0.07 2.80
CA HIS A 68 1.69 0.16 2.65
C HIS A 68 1.15 -0.57 1.39
N ALA A 69 0.39 0.10 0.54
CA ALA A 69 -0.09 -0.41 -0.75
C ALA A 69 0.85 -0.06 -1.92
N SER A 70 2.03 0.52 -1.66
CA SER A 70 2.94 0.96 -2.71
C SER A 70 3.81 -0.18 -3.24
N TYR A 71 3.76 -0.38 -4.55
CA TYR A 71 4.58 -1.37 -5.25
C TYR A 71 5.30 -0.75 -6.46
N ILE A 72 6.51 -1.25 -6.70
CA ILE A 72 7.23 -1.08 -7.96
C ILE A 72 7.11 -2.40 -8.72
N ILE A 73 6.41 -2.37 -9.84
CA ILE A 73 6.21 -3.54 -10.70
C ILE A 73 7.04 -3.30 -11.95
N ARG A 74 8.01 -4.18 -12.22
CA ARG A 74 8.81 -4.11 -13.45
C ARG A 74 8.52 -5.32 -14.31
N THR A 75 8.08 -5.11 -15.54
CA THR A 75 7.68 -6.19 -16.45
C THR A 75 7.77 -5.74 -17.90
N GLY A 76 8.28 -6.60 -18.79
CA GLY A 76 8.39 -6.28 -20.21
C GLY A 76 9.21 -5.03 -20.53
N GLY A 77 10.18 -4.69 -19.67
CA GLY A 77 10.97 -3.45 -19.79
C GLY A 77 10.30 -2.19 -19.23
N LEU A 78 9.04 -2.27 -18.78
CA LEU A 78 8.32 -1.16 -18.17
C LEU A 78 8.48 -1.15 -16.64
N THR A 79 8.43 0.04 -16.05
CA THR A 79 8.31 0.29 -14.61
C THR A 79 6.95 0.92 -14.32
N VAL A 80 6.13 0.19 -13.58
CA VAL A 80 4.82 0.63 -13.09
C VAL A 80 4.91 0.91 -11.59
N LEU A 81 4.42 2.08 -11.17
CA LEU A 81 4.15 2.34 -9.75
C LEU A 81 2.66 2.09 -9.46
N ALA A 82 2.36 1.29 -8.45
CA ALA A 82 1.00 1.14 -7.94
C ALA A 82 0.87 1.84 -6.58
N ASP A 83 -0.17 2.68 -6.41
CA ASP A 83 -0.48 3.44 -5.20
C ASP A 83 0.75 4.06 -4.52
N PRO A 84 1.51 4.93 -5.22
CA PRO A 84 2.82 5.38 -4.75
C PRO A 84 2.71 6.33 -3.55
N LEU A 85 3.28 5.93 -2.41
CA LEU A 85 3.35 6.70 -1.16
C LEU A 85 4.80 6.77 -0.67
N TRP A 86 5.49 7.89 -0.96
CA TRP A 86 6.84 8.17 -0.46
C TRP A 86 6.87 9.20 0.68
N SER A 87 5.75 9.89 0.95
CA SER A 87 5.64 10.80 2.09
C SER A 87 5.91 10.11 3.43
N ALA A 88 6.57 10.82 4.34
CA ALA A 88 6.82 10.36 5.70
C ALA A 88 5.56 10.35 6.59
N SER A 89 4.52 11.07 6.16
CA SER A 89 3.24 11.13 6.84
C SER A 89 2.14 11.51 5.85
N ILE A 90 0.95 11.00 6.08
CA ILE A 90 -0.27 11.54 5.48
C ILE A 90 -0.60 12.83 6.26
N PRO A 91 -0.64 14.01 5.61
CA PRO A 91 -0.85 15.28 6.30
C PRO A 91 -2.07 15.25 7.23
N GLY A 92 -1.85 15.62 8.50
CA GLY A 92 -2.92 15.70 9.50
C GLY A 92 -3.51 14.36 9.97
N ARG A 93 -2.95 13.20 9.57
CA ARG A 93 -3.47 11.88 9.96
C ARG A 93 -2.45 10.99 10.65
N ILE A 94 -1.57 10.35 9.88
CA ILE A 94 -0.77 9.22 10.36
C ILE A 94 0.65 9.37 9.85
N ARG A 95 1.63 9.23 10.75
CA ARG A 95 3.06 9.15 10.41
C ARG A 95 3.41 7.72 10.03
N ARG A 96 4.21 7.55 8.98
CA ARG A 96 4.73 6.24 8.57
C ARG A 96 5.67 5.70 9.64
N LEU A 97 5.55 4.40 9.94
CA LEU A 97 6.37 3.72 10.96
C LEU A 97 7.79 3.40 10.47
N THR A 98 7.91 3.05 9.19
CA THR A 98 9.18 2.77 8.51
C THR A 98 9.36 3.72 7.33
N PRO A 99 10.59 4.04 6.91
CA PRO A 99 10.80 4.71 5.63
C PRO A 99 10.32 3.84 4.46
N PRO A 100 10.13 4.43 3.26
CA PRO A 100 9.95 3.65 2.03
C PRO A 100 11.08 2.62 1.85
N GLY A 101 10.75 1.40 1.42
CA GLY A 101 11.72 0.32 1.22
C GLY A 101 12.73 0.60 0.10
N ILE A 102 12.37 1.46 -0.86
CA ILE A 102 13.22 1.95 -1.95
C ILE A 102 13.25 3.47 -1.89
N ALA A 103 14.45 4.04 -1.85
CA ALA A 103 14.63 5.50 -1.97
C ALA A 103 14.13 5.96 -3.34
N TRP A 104 13.53 7.15 -3.41
CA TRP A 104 12.99 7.65 -4.67
C TRP A 104 14.08 7.83 -5.72
N GLU A 105 15.26 8.25 -5.30
CA GLU A 105 16.44 8.48 -6.14
C GLU A 105 16.99 7.18 -6.72
N ALA A 106 16.57 6.02 -6.19
CA ALA A 106 16.91 4.70 -6.72
C ALA A 106 15.82 4.13 -7.65
N LEU A 107 14.74 4.88 -7.92
CA LEU A 107 13.75 4.46 -8.90
C LEU A 107 14.32 4.59 -10.32
N PRO A 108 14.10 3.58 -11.19
CA PRO A 108 14.25 3.78 -12.62
C PRO A 108 13.17 4.75 -13.13
N ASN A 109 13.25 5.12 -14.41
CA ASN A 109 12.18 5.88 -15.06
C ASN A 109 10.84 5.16 -14.87
N VAL A 110 9.82 5.92 -14.47
CA VAL A 110 8.46 5.43 -14.25
C VAL A 110 7.68 5.61 -15.54
N ASP A 111 7.23 4.51 -16.14
CA ASP A 111 6.49 4.51 -17.40
C ASP A 111 5.00 4.71 -17.20
N VAL A 112 4.45 4.31 -16.05
CA VAL A 112 3.02 4.44 -15.74
C VAL A 112 2.78 4.37 -14.23
N VAL A 113 1.77 5.10 -13.77
CA VAL A 113 1.24 5.00 -12.41
C VAL A 113 -0.16 4.39 -12.44
N VAL A 114 -0.45 3.48 -11.54
CA VAL A 114 -1.79 2.95 -11.29
C VAL A 114 -2.25 3.40 -9.90
N ILE A 115 -3.39 4.07 -9.86
CA ILE A 115 -4.05 4.48 -8.62
C ILE A 115 -5.31 3.63 -8.45
N SER A 116 -5.49 3.03 -7.28
CA SER A 116 -6.66 2.20 -6.99
C SER A 116 -7.89 3.02 -6.61
N HIS A 117 -7.73 4.10 -5.83
CA HIS A 117 -8.82 4.98 -5.38
C HIS A 117 -8.32 6.31 -4.77
N ASP A 118 -9.25 7.23 -4.50
CA ASP A 118 -8.97 8.58 -3.96
C ASP A 118 -8.95 8.61 -2.42
N HIS A 119 -7.95 7.98 -1.84
CA HIS A 119 -7.60 8.20 -0.42
C HIS A 119 -6.14 8.62 -0.30
N TYR A 120 -5.82 9.45 0.68
CA TYR A 120 -4.49 10.03 0.84
C TYR A 120 -3.36 9.01 1.07
N ASP A 121 -3.67 7.79 1.50
CA ASP A 121 -2.72 6.69 1.65
C ASP A 121 -2.44 5.94 0.33
N HIS A 122 -3.26 6.17 -0.71
CA HIS A 122 -3.10 5.61 -2.06
C HIS A 122 -2.80 6.68 -3.13
N LEU A 123 -3.18 7.94 -2.90
CA LEU A 123 -2.94 9.09 -3.77
C LEU A 123 -2.15 10.19 -3.04
N ASP A 124 -0.84 9.99 -2.94
CA ASP A 124 0.07 10.89 -2.23
C ASP A 124 0.51 12.06 -3.13
N ALA A 125 -0.19 13.19 -3.04
CA ALA A 125 0.06 14.36 -3.89
C ALA A 125 1.55 14.84 -3.90
N PRO A 126 2.28 14.93 -2.77
CA PRO A 126 3.73 15.16 -2.76
C PRO A 126 4.52 14.19 -3.63
N THR A 127 4.21 12.90 -3.58
CA THR A 127 4.88 11.88 -4.41
C THR A 127 4.53 12.05 -5.87
N MET A 128 3.26 12.28 -6.19
CA MET A 128 2.80 12.47 -7.57
C MET A 128 3.47 13.69 -8.23
N LYS A 129 3.70 14.77 -7.47
CA LYS A 129 4.38 15.98 -7.98
C LYS A 129 5.85 15.78 -8.38
N ARG A 130 6.46 14.65 -7.99
CA ARG A 130 7.85 14.32 -8.34
C ARG A 130 7.95 13.66 -9.72
N LEU A 131 6.84 13.21 -10.29
CA LEU A 131 6.80 12.57 -11.60
C LEU A 131 6.81 13.63 -12.72
N PRO A 132 7.34 13.28 -13.90
CA PRO A 132 7.12 14.04 -15.12
C PRO A 132 5.62 14.30 -15.37
N ARG A 133 5.29 15.45 -15.95
CA ARG A 133 3.88 15.85 -16.19
C ARG A 133 3.17 14.96 -17.20
N ASP A 134 3.93 14.30 -18.07
CA ASP A 134 3.49 13.42 -19.14
C ASP A 134 3.47 11.95 -18.72
N THR A 135 3.84 11.61 -17.47
CA THR A 135 3.72 10.24 -16.96
C THR A 135 2.24 9.80 -16.99
N PRO A 136 1.90 8.74 -17.73
CA PRO A 136 0.55 8.19 -17.74
C PRO A 136 0.07 7.78 -16.35
N ILE A 137 -1.16 8.16 -16.00
CA ILE A 137 -1.83 7.77 -14.75
C ILE A 137 -3.10 7.00 -15.12
N LEU A 138 -3.18 5.75 -14.68
CA LEU A 138 -4.36 4.91 -14.77
C LEU A 138 -5.08 4.97 -13.42
N ALA A 139 -6.28 5.53 -13.40
CA ALA A 139 -7.10 5.69 -12.20
C ALA A 139 -8.57 5.31 -12.49
N PRO A 140 -9.39 5.06 -11.47
CA PRO A 140 -10.83 4.89 -11.66
C PRO A 140 -11.42 6.11 -12.37
N ALA A 141 -12.40 5.88 -13.26
CA ALA A 141 -13.00 6.95 -14.06
C ALA A 141 -13.61 8.10 -13.23
N ALA A 142 -13.99 7.84 -11.97
CA ALA A 142 -14.51 8.85 -11.06
C ALA A 142 -13.45 9.78 -10.45
N LEU A 143 -12.15 9.54 -10.70
CA LEU A 143 -11.04 10.40 -10.26
C LEU A 143 -10.53 11.35 -11.37
N ALA A 144 -10.98 11.17 -12.62
CA ALA A 144 -10.48 11.88 -13.80
C ALA A 144 -11.30 13.14 -14.11
#